data_AF-A0A813K2A3-F1
#
_entry.id   AF-A0A813K2A3-F1
#
_cell.length_a   1.000
_cell.length_b   1.000
_cell.length_c   1.000
_cell.angle_alpha   90.00
_cell.angle_beta   90.00
_cell.angle_gamma   90.00
#
_symmetry.space_group_name_H-M   'P 1'
#
loop_
_entity.id
_entity.type
_entity.pdbx_description
1 polymer ?
#
loop_
_entity_poly.entity_id
_entity_poly.type
_entity_poly.pdbx_seq_one_letter_code
_entity_poly.pdbx_strand_id
1 'polypeptide(L)'
;MQVSLIFSGVPAKRAGLLFSARSSRSFSAFAKEHPLPTWATVDPWKANGAAPAVGQNLQGGTWSGSKMQRQIIDPLNGEKFLSIPDTSSEEAKVFAKNMKNVPKSGLHNPLKNPERYRLYGDVAALMAQAIRDPAVE
;
A
#
# COMPACT_ATOMS: atom_id res chain seq x y z
N MET A 1 29.00 -76.46 -1.41
CA MET A 1 27.84 -75.93 -2.14
C MET A 1 28.31 -74.82 -3.05
N GLN A 2 28.23 -75.06 -4.35
CA GLN A 2 28.48 -74.10 -5.44
C GLN A 2 27.39 -73.00 -5.40
N VAL A 3 27.75 -71.75 -5.71
CA VAL A 3 27.33 -71.02 -6.93
C VAL A 3 28.08 -69.69 -6.96
N SER A 4 28.92 -69.52 -7.98
CA SER A 4 29.44 -68.24 -8.46
C SER A 4 28.39 -67.54 -9.31
N LEU A 5 28.26 -66.22 -9.20
CA LEU A 5 27.76 -65.37 -10.28
C LEU A 5 28.62 -64.10 -10.37
N ILE A 6 29.03 -63.82 -11.60
CA ILE A 6 30.04 -62.85 -12.06
C ILE A 6 29.31 -61.78 -12.89
N PHE A 7 29.58 -60.51 -12.55
CA PHE A 7 29.60 -59.27 -13.36
C PHE A 7 28.31 -58.64 -13.93
N SER A 8 28.08 -57.39 -13.52
CA SER A 8 28.05 -56.17 -14.37
C SER A 8 27.80 -54.99 -13.41
N GLY A 9 28.66 -53.98 -13.27
CA GLY A 9 29.06 -53.03 -14.29
C GLY A 9 28.22 -51.76 -14.14
N VAL A 10 28.70 -50.76 -13.38
CA VAL A 10 28.67 -49.29 -13.62
C VAL A 10 29.14 -48.58 -12.34
N PRO A 11 30.22 -47.78 -12.37
CA PRO A 11 30.63 -46.97 -11.24
C PRO A 11 29.77 -45.71 -11.17
N ALA A 12 28.89 -45.61 -10.16
CA ALA A 12 28.20 -44.37 -9.86
C ALA A 12 29.22 -43.35 -9.31
N LYS A 13 29.74 -42.51 -10.21
CA LYS A 13 30.55 -41.34 -9.87
C LYS A 13 29.75 -40.50 -8.86
N ARG A 14 30.25 -40.40 -7.62
CA ARG A 14 29.86 -39.34 -6.68
C ARG A 14 30.34 -38.01 -7.27
N ALA A 15 29.51 -37.42 -8.12
CA ALA A 15 29.65 -36.03 -8.50
C ALA A 15 29.30 -35.21 -7.27
N GLY A 16 30.33 -34.68 -6.59
CA GLY A 16 30.16 -33.60 -5.65
C GLY A 16 29.57 -32.42 -6.39
N LEU A 17 28.24 -32.23 -6.27
CA LEU A 17 27.64 -30.95 -6.59
C LEU A 17 28.15 -29.95 -5.55
N LEU A 18 29.18 -29.21 -5.94
CA LEU A 18 29.48 -27.92 -5.36
C LEU A 18 28.22 -27.06 -5.58
N PHE A 19 27.36 -26.98 -4.58
CA PHE A 19 26.37 -25.93 -4.51
C PHE A 19 27.15 -24.62 -4.48
N SER A 20 27.23 -23.96 -5.64
CA SER A 20 27.61 -22.56 -5.71
C SER A 20 26.67 -21.81 -4.80
N ALA A 21 27.20 -21.32 -3.67
CA ALA A 21 26.49 -20.42 -2.80
C ALA A 21 26.11 -19.21 -3.65
N ARG A 22 24.85 -19.16 -4.09
CA ARG A 22 24.25 -17.90 -4.51
C ARG A 22 24.37 -17.01 -3.29
N SER A 23 25.31 -16.07 -3.34
CA SER A 23 25.33 -14.91 -2.47
C SER A 23 23.88 -14.43 -2.43
N SER A 24 23.26 -14.58 -1.26
CA SER A 24 22.01 -13.91 -0.97
C SER A 24 22.35 -12.45 -1.18
N ARG A 25 21.89 -11.89 -2.30
CA ARG A 25 21.81 -10.45 -2.40
C ARG A 25 20.87 -10.06 -1.27
N SER A 26 21.46 -9.61 -0.17
CA SER A 26 20.73 -8.89 0.84
C SER A 26 20.07 -7.73 0.09
N PHE A 27 18.76 -7.84 -0.13
CA PHE A 27 17.96 -6.69 -0.52
C PHE A 27 17.80 -5.81 0.73
N SER A 28 18.90 -5.31 1.27
CA SER A 28 18.89 -4.30 2.32
C SER A 28 19.48 -3.03 1.75
N ALA A 29 18.66 -2.31 0.99
CA ALA A 29 18.97 -0.97 0.53
C ALA A 29 17.72 -0.24 0.02
N PHE A 30 16.62 -0.15 0.78
CA PHE A 30 15.45 0.65 0.32
C PHE A 30 14.63 1.37 1.40
N ALA A 31 15.15 1.57 2.61
CA ALA A 31 14.45 2.39 3.59
C ALA A 31 15.45 3.30 4.29
N LYS A 32 15.75 4.45 3.69
CA LYS A 32 16.35 5.53 4.46
C LYS A 32 15.19 6.12 5.28
N GLU A 33 15.33 6.21 6.60
CA GLU A 33 14.30 6.88 7.41
C GLU A 33 14.23 8.33 6.96
N HIS A 34 13.10 8.71 6.35
CA HIS A 34 12.84 10.05 5.91
C HIS A 34 11.99 10.78 6.95
N PRO A 35 12.26 12.08 7.21
CA PRO A 35 11.42 12.87 8.10
C PRO A 35 10.00 12.89 7.57
N LEU A 36 9.04 12.54 8.42
CA LEU A 36 7.64 12.49 8.02
C LEU A 36 7.17 13.87 7.56
N PRO A 37 6.52 13.97 6.40
CA PRO A 37 5.98 15.23 5.94
C PRO A 37 4.87 15.68 6.90
N THR A 38 4.68 17.00 7.04
CA THR A 38 3.75 17.58 8.03
C THR A 38 2.28 17.21 7.81
N TRP A 39 1.93 16.73 6.61
CA TRP A 39 0.58 16.28 6.27
C TRP A 39 0.34 14.79 6.52
N ALA A 40 1.40 13.99 6.77
CA ALA A 40 1.27 12.57 7.04
C ALA A 40 0.87 12.34 8.51
N THR A 41 -0.10 11.44 8.71
CA THR A 41 -0.59 11.05 10.04
C THR A 41 -0.02 9.71 10.51
N VAL A 42 0.67 8.99 9.63
CA VAL A 42 1.15 7.62 9.86
C VAL A 42 2.59 7.51 9.34
N ASP A 43 3.44 6.87 10.13
CA ASP A 43 4.79 6.46 9.73
C ASP A 43 4.75 5.04 9.16
N PRO A 44 5.09 4.84 7.87
CA PRO A 44 5.01 3.52 7.23
C PRO A 44 5.99 2.50 7.84
N TRP A 45 7.10 2.94 8.43
CA TRP A 45 8.11 2.06 8.99
C TRP A 45 7.81 1.63 10.44
N LYS A 46 6.86 2.32 11.09
CA LYS A 46 6.45 2.02 12.47
C LYS A 46 5.07 1.37 12.56
N ALA A 47 4.24 1.46 11.52
CA ALA A 47 2.96 0.77 11.47
C ALA A 47 3.15 -0.75 11.40
N ASN A 48 2.59 -1.49 12.36
CA ASN A 48 2.70 -2.95 12.46
C ASN A 48 1.51 -3.53 13.24
N GLY A 49 1.49 -4.84 13.51
CA GLY A 49 0.39 -5.48 14.25
C GLY A 49 0.20 -5.00 15.69
N ALA A 50 1.26 -4.52 16.35
CA ALA A 50 1.20 -3.95 17.70
C ALA A 50 0.74 -2.48 17.70
N ALA A 51 1.05 -1.74 16.64
CA ALA A 51 0.66 -0.34 16.44
C ALA A 51 -0.03 -0.17 15.07
N PRO A 52 -1.28 -0.65 14.91
CA PRO A 52 -1.99 -0.56 13.65
C PRO A 52 -2.37 0.88 13.33
N ALA A 53 -2.21 1.28 12.07
CA ALA A 53 -2.61 2.61 11.63
C ALA A 53 -4.13 2.71 11.42
N VAL A 54 -4.71 3.88 11.64
CA VAL A 54 -6.16 4.08 11.59
C VAL A 54 -6.54 4.98 10.42
N GLY A 55 -7.37 4.44 9.53
CA GLY A 55 -8.01 5.17 8.45
C GLY A 55 -9.24 5.94 8.91
N GLN A 56 -9.58 6.99 8.17
CA GLN A 56 -10.80 7.78 8.36
C GLN A 56 -11.45 8.05 7.01
N ASN A 57 -12.77 8.26 7.00
CA ASN A 57 -13.50 8.71 5.84
C ASN A 57 -13.44 10.24 5.75
N LEU A 58 -13.32 10.79 4.54
CA LEU A 58 -13.48 12.22 4.30
C LEU A 58 -14.89 12.50 3.76
N GLN A 59 -15.74 13.11 4.58
CA GLN A 59 -17.11 13.44 4.20
C GLN A 59 -17.39 14.93 4.43
N GLY A 60 -17.91 15.62 3.40
CA GLY A 60 -18.29 17.03 3.51
C GLY A 60 -17.14 17.96 3.93
N GLY A 61 -15.88 17.58 3.71
CA GLY A 61 -14.70 18.34 4.11
C GLY A 61 -14.21 18.06 5.55
N THR A 62 -14.76 17.07 6.25
CA THR A 62 -14.33 16.66 7.59
C THR A 62 -13.94 15.19 7.64
N TRP A 63 -12.89 14.86 8.39
CA TRP A 63 -12.47 13.49 8.66
C TRP A 63 -13.37 12.87 9.73
N SER A 64 -13.93 11.68 9.45
CA SER A 64 -14.85 10.97 10.33
C SER A 64 -14.61 9.46 10.32
N GLY A 65 -14.77 8.80 11.45
CA GLY A 65 -14.77 7.33 11.53
C GLY A 65 -16.12 6.70 11.17
N SER A 66 -16.17 5.37 11.24
CA SER A 66 -17.40 4.57 11.19
C SER A 66 -17.54 3.78 12.51
N LYS A 67 -18.77 3.32 12.81
CA LYS A 67 -19.03 2.41 13.92
C LYS A 67 -18.31 1.07 13.79
N MET A 68 -18.14 0.60 12.56
CA MET A 68 -17.43 -0.65 12.28
C MET A 68 -16.08 -0.36 11.65
N GLN A 69 -15.11 -1.22 11.93
CA GLN A 69 -13.78 -1.14 11.34
C GLN A 69 -13.39 -2.51 10.80
N ARG A 70 -12.76 -2.50 9.64
CA ARG A 70 -12.17 -3.65 8.99
C ARG A 70 -10.66 -3.62 9.19
N GLN A 71 -10.12 -4.73 9.64
CA GLN A 71 -8.68 -4.92 9.77
C GLN A 71 -8.11 -5.39 8.42
N ILE A 72 -7.10 -4.70 7.92
CA ILE A 72 -6.31 -5.14 6.76
C ILE A 72 -5.10 -5.90 7.27
N ILE A 73 -4.84 -7.02 6.61
CA ILE A 73 -3.72 -7.90 6.91
C ILE A 73 -2.52 -7.49 6.08
N ASP A 74 -1.35 -7.42 6.71
CA ASP A 74 -0.07 -7.23 6.04
C ASP A 74 0.27 -8.49 5.23
N PRO A 75 0.45 -8.38 3.89
CA PRO A 75 0.76 -9.52 3.05
C PRO A 75 2.14 -10.16 3.33
N LEU A 76 3.04 -9.49 4.05
CA LEU A 76 4.40 -9.97 4.30
C LEU A 76 4.51 -10.87 5.54
N ASN A 77 3.69 -10.64 6.56
CA ASN A 77 3.78 -11.35 7.85
C ASN A 77 2.42 -11.87 8.38
N GLY A 78 1.30 -11.46 7.79
CA GLY A 78 -0.04 -11.88 8.22
C GLY A 78 -0.60 -11.12 9.43
N GLU A 79 0.06 -10.05 9.90
CA GLU A 79 -0.40 -9.23 11.01
C GLU A 79 -1.47 -8.21 10.59
N LYS A 80 -2.30 -7.78 11.55
CA LYS A 80 -3.31 -6.73 11.35
C LYS A 80 -2.69 -5.35 11.57
N PHE A 81 -2.18 -4.73 10.51
CA PHE A 81 -1.43 -3.47 10.61
C PHE A 81 -2.22 -2.20 10.24
N LEU A 82 -3.43 -2.32 9.67
CA LEU A 82 -4.30 -1.18 9.35
C LEU A 82 -5.75 -1.44 9.76
N SER A 83 -6.40 -0.43 10.33
CA SER A 83 -7.82 -0.42 10.66
C SER A 83 -8.54 0.63 9.81
N ILE A 84 -9.41 0.19 8.90
CA ILE A 84 -10.14 1.06 7.97
C ILE A 84 -11.63 1.09 8.36
N PRO A 85 -12.31 2.25 8.30
CA PRO A 85 -13.76 2.32 8.52
C PRO A 85 -14.54 1.39 7.58
N ASP A 86 -15.35 0.48 8.14
CA ASP A 86 -16.27 -0.36 7.37
C ASP A 86 -17.66 0.30 7.37
N THR A 87 -17.84 1.20 6.41
CA THR A 87 -18.99 2.13 6.38
C THR A 87 -20.28 1.38 6.03
N SER A 88 -21.28 1.45 6.90
CA SER A 88 -22.57 0.79 6.67
C SER A 88 -23.42 1.51 5.61
N SER A 89 -24.43 0.83 5.07
CA SER A 89 -25.39 1.40 4.11
C SER A 89 -26.12 2.63 4.67
N GLU A 90 -26.36 2.68 5.98
CA GLU A 90 -27.01 3.80 6.67
C GLU A 90 -26.08 5.00 6.76
N GLU A 91 -24.81 4.78 7.09
CA GLU A 91 -23.77 5.82 7.14
C GLU A 91 -23.45 6.34 5.73
N ALA A 92 -23.52 5.48 4.72
CA ALA A 92 -23.33 5.82 3.31
C ALA A 92 -24.34 6.87 2.78
N LYS A 93 -25.50 7.03 3.43
CA LYS A 93 -26.53 8.02 3.03
C LYS A 93 -26.01 9.45 3.06
N VAL A 94 -25.07 9.78 3.95
CA VAL A 94 -24.45 11.11 4.03
C VAL A 94 -23.63 11.39 2.77
N PHE A 95 -22.91 10.40 2.25
CA PHE A 95 -22.18 10.52 0.99
C PHE A 95 -23.14 10.74 -0.18
N ALA A 96 -24.25 10.00 -0.23
CA ALA A 96 -25.28 10.20 -1.25
C ALA A 96 -25.88 11.62 -1.18
N LYS A 97 -26.13 12.15 0.01
CA LYS A 97 -26.56 13.54 0.20
C LYS A 97 -25.52 14.54 -0.30
N ASN A 98 -24.24 14.33 0.02
CA ASN A 98 -23.15 15.19 -0.43
C ASN A 98 -22.99 15.17 -1.96
N MET A 99 -23.11 14.00 -2.59
CA MET A 99 -23.07 13.87 -4.05
C MET A 99 -24.22 14.61 -4.73
N LYS A 100 -25.42 14.64 -4.12
CA LYS A 100 -26.58 15.41 -4.64
C LYS A 100 -26.35 16.92 -4.66
N ASN A 101 -25.41 17.44 -3.87
CA ASN A 101 -25.05 18.86 -3.91
C ASN A 101 -24.28 19.23 -5.19
N VAL A 102 -23.81 18.23 -5.96
CA VAL A 102 -23.21 18.45 -7.27
C VAL A 102 -24.32 18.51 -8.34
N PRO A 103 -24.54 19.66 -9.00
CA PRO A 103 -25.55 19.76 -10.04
C PRO A 103 -25.10 18.99 -11.29
N LYS A 104 -26.04 18.64 -12.17
CA LYS A 104 -25.75 17.89 -13.42
C LYS A 104 -24.74 18.59 -14.34
N SER A 105 -24.70 19.91 -14.33
CA SER A 105 -23.73 20.71 -15.09
C SER A 105 -22.34 20.78 -14.46
N GLY A 106 -22.13 20.07 -13.34
CA GLY A 106 -20.90 20.09 -12.56
C GLY A 106 -20.76 21.33 -11.66
N LEU A 107 -19.76 21.29 -10.78
CA LEU A 107 -19.38 22.45 -9.98
C LEU A 107 -18.64 23.52 -10.81
N HIS A 108 -18.08 23.14 -11.97
CA HIS A 108 -17.53 24.01 -12.99
C HIS A 108 -17.65 23.37 -14.38
N ASN A 109 -17.61 24.19 -15.42
CA ASN A 109 -17.54 23.84 -16.84
C ASN A 109 -17.02 25.07 -17.63
N PRO A 110 -16.84 25.00 -18.97
CA PRO A 110 -16.28 26.13 -19.73
C PRO A 110 -17.08 27.45 -19.62
N LEU A 111 -18.37 27.38 -19.29
CA LEU A 111 -19.26 28.53 -19.16
C LEU A 111 -19.60 28.88 -17.70
N LYS A 112 -19.21 28.05 -16.73
CA LYS A 112 -19.55 28.17 -15.30
C LYS A 112 -18.30 27.93 -14.46
N ASN A 113 -17.87 28.92 -13.70
CA ASN A 113 -16.68 28.85 -12.85
C ASN A 113 -15.40 28.36 -13.58
N PRO A 114 -15.06 28.91 -14.77
CA PRO A 114 -13.91 28.45 -15.56
C PRO A 114 -12.57 28.67 -14.83
N GLU A 115 -12.50 29.58 -13.86
CA GLU A 115 -11.30 29.80 -13.02
C GLU A 115 -10.86 28.54 -12.27
N ARG A 116 -11.77 27.59 -12.03
CA ARG A 116 -11.44 26.33 -11.36
C ARG A 116 -10.48 25.45 -12.16
N TYR A 117 -10.42 25.60 -13.49
CA TYR A 117 -9.41 24.92 -14.29
C TYR A 117 -8.00 25.37 -13.91
N ARG A 118 -7.81 26.68 -13.68
CA ARG A 118 -6.53 27.22 -13.22
C ARG A 118 -6.23 26.82 -11.78
N LEU A 119 -7.21 26.93 -10.89
CA LEU A 119 -7.08 26.49 -9.49
C LEU A 119 -6.57 25.05 -9.38
N TYR A 120 -7.15 24.11 -10.14
CA TYR A 120 -6.71 22.73 -10.13
C TYR A 120 -5.33 22.53 -10.77
N GLY A 121 -4.94 23.37 -11.72
CA GLY A 121 -3.57 23.43 -12.24
C GLY A 121 -2.56 23.83 -11.16
N ASP A 122 -2.87 24.86 -10.38
CA ASP A 122 -2.02 25.33 -9.28
C ASP A 122 -1.92 24.26 -8.17
N VAL A 123 -3.03 23.62 -7.81
CA VAL A 123 -3.05 22.49 -6.85
C VAL A 123 -2.22 21.31 -7.36
N ALA A 124 -2.35 20.96 -8.64
CA ALA A 124 -1.58 19.87 -9.23
C ALA A 124 -0.07 20.16 -9.24
N ALA A 125 0.33 21.40 -9.50
CA ALA A 125 1.75 21.80 -9.43
C ALA A 125 2.31 21.66 -8.01
N LEU A 126 1.56 22.08 -6.98
CA LEU A 126 1.94 21.91 -5.58
C LEU A 126 2.03 20.43 -5.17
N MET A 127 1.06 19.60 -5.58
CA MET A 127 1.11 18.15 -5.31
C MET A 127 2.30 17.49 -6.01
N ALA A 128 2.58 17.84 -7.26
CA ALA A 128 3.71 17.30 -8.00
C ALA A 128 5.05 17.68 -7.36
N GLN A 129 5.15 18.89 -6.82
CA GLN A 129 6.32 19.31 -6.05
C GLN A 129 6.45 18.50 -4.75
N ALA A 130 5.35 18.30 -4.02
CA ALA A 130 5.35 17.57 -2.76
C ALA A 130 5.70 16.08 -2.92
N ILE A 131 5.17 15.42 -3.95
CA ILE A 131 5.42 13.98 -4.20
C ILE A 131 6.84 13.75 -4.75
N ARG A 132 7.47 14.76 -5.37
CA ARG A 132 8.86 14.67 -5.85
C ARG A 132 9.89 14.75 -4.72
N ASP A 133 9.49 15.21 -3.54
CA ASP A 133 10.41 15.27 -2.40
C ASP A 133 10.88 13.85 -2.06
N PRO A 134 12.20 13.56 -2.08
CA PRO A 134 12.71 12.25 -1.73
C PRO A 134 12.36 11.81 -0.29
N ALA A 135 11.96 12.74 0.58
CA ALA A 135 11.46 12.39 1.91
C ALA A 135 10.06 11.74 1.90
N VAL A 136 9.35 11.79 0.77
CA VAL A 136 8.02 11.22 0.57
C VAL A 136 8.05 9.89 -0.20
N GLU A 137 9.18 9.57 -0.87
CA GLU A 137 9.40 8.30 -1.58
C GLU A 137 9.79 7.12 -0.68
#